data_AF-A0A4D6Z025-F1
#
_entry.id   AF-A0A4D6Z025-F1
#
_cell.length_a   1.000
_cell.length_b   1.000
_cell.length_c   1.000
_cell.angle_alpha   90.00
_cell.angle_beta   90.00
_cell.angle_gamma   90.00
#
_symmetry.space_group_name_H-M   'P 1'
#
loop_
_entity.id
_entity.type
_entity.pdbx_description
1 polymer ?
#
loop_
_entity_poly.entity_id
_entity_poly.type
_entity_poly.pdbx_seq_one_letter_code
_entity_poly.pdbx_strand_id
1 'polypeptide(L)'
;YEAPWQIYAMNWSVRRDKKYRLAIASLVENYSNRVEIVQLDDSNGEIRSDPNLSFEHPYPPTKAIFIPDKECQKPDLLATSSDFLRVWRISSSDEDDDDHNHHPHHPHPHRRVEMKSLLNNNRNSEYCGPLTSFDWNEADPKKIGTSSIDTTCTIWDIDRETVDTQLIAHDKEVYDIAWGGVGVFASVSADGSVRVFDLRDKEHSTIIYESSEPDTPLVRLGWNKQDPRYMATIIMDSAKVVV
;
A
#
# COMPACT_ATOMS: atom_id res chain seq x y z
N TYR A 1 9.03 -4.19 21.43
CA TYR A 1 9.45 -4.88 20.19
C TYR A 1 10.58 -4.10 19.54
N GLU A 2 11.63 -4.78 19.11
CA GLU A 2 12.74 -4.22 18.33
C GLU A 2 12.84 -5.02 17.03
N ALA A 3 12.81 -4.33 15.88
CA ALA A 3 12.87 -5.01 14.58
C ALA A 3 14.31 -5.50 14.31
N PRO A 4 14.50 -6.73 13.81
CA PRO A 4 15.84 -7.29 13.57
C PRO A 4 16.51 -6.74 12.31
N TRP A 5 15.85 -5.82 11.58
CA TRP A 5 16.28 -5.24 10.31
C TRP A 5 15.82 -3.78 10.22
N GLN A 6 16.40 -3.02 9.29
CA GLN A 6 15.98 -1.64 9.03
C GLN A 6 14.57 -1.61 8.44
N ILE A 7 13.68 -0.78 8.99
CA ILE A 7 12.30 -0.69 8.53
C ILE A 7 12.23 0.24 7.31
N TYR A 8 11.64 -0.25 6.21
CA TYR A 8 11.43 0.51 4.98
C TYR A 8 10.02 1.09 4.88
N ALA A 9 9.01 0.29 5.24
CA ALA A 9 7.62 0.72 5.26
C ALA A 9 6.93 0.24 6.53
N MET A 10 5.93 0.99 6.98
CA MET A 10 5.12 0.64 8.15
C MET A 10 3.73 1.27 8.06
N ASN A 11 2.73 0.62 8.66
CA ASN A 11 1.38 1.17 8.75
C ASN A 11 0.61 0.58 9.93
N TRP A 12 -0.09 1.45 10.66
CA TRP A 12 -0.98 1.04 11.74
C TRP A 12 -2.29 0.53 11.18
N SER A 13 -2.78 -0.58 11.74
CA SER A 13 -4.13 -1.03 11.44
C SER A 13 -5.15 -0.10 12.08
N VAL A 14 -6.22 0.21 11.35
CA VAL A 14 -7.33 1.04 11.83
C VAL A 14 -8.49 0.23 12.40
N ARG A 15 -8.42 -1.12 12.32
CA ARG A 15 -9.46 -2.02 12.79
C ARG A 15 -9.66 -1.92 14.30
N ARG A 16 -10.91 -1.83 14.77
CA ARG A 16 -11.22 -1.72 16.21
C ARG A 16 -11.00 -3.00 17.00
N ASP A 17 -11.12 -4.16 16.35
CA ASP A 17 -10.94 -5.48 16.97
C ASP A 17 -9.46 -5.85 17.19
N LYS A 18 -8.51 -5.07 16.66
CA LYS A 18 -7.06 -5.32 16.77
C LYS A 18 -6.35 -4.11 17.38
N LYS A 19 -6.04 -4.20 18.67
CA LYS A 19 -5.36 -3.11 19.40
C LYS A 19 -3.86 -3.07 19.08
N TYR A 20 -3.33 -1.86 18.87
CA TYR A 20 -1.91 -1.58 18.66
C TYR A 20 -1.24 -2.52 17.64
N ARG A 21 -1.91 -2.75 16.51
CA ARG A 21 -1.40 -3.59 15.44
C ARG A 21 -0.69 -2.76 14.38
N LEU A 22 0.55 -3.13 14.07
CA LEU A 22 1.44 -2.44 13.15
C LEU A 22 2.03 -3.46 12.17
N ALA A 23 1.92 -3.18 10.88
CA ALA A 23 2.70 -3.87 9.86
C ALA A 23 4.04 -3.14 9.71
N ILE A 24 5.12 -3.90 9.61
CA ILE A 24 6.46 -3.40 9.31
C ILE A 24 7.05 -4.23 8.17
N ALA A 25 7.82 -3.58 7.30
CA ALA A 25 8.46 -4.20 6.16
C ALA A 25 9.95 -3.87 6.12
N SER A 26 10.78 -4.85 5.77
CA SER A 26 12.23 -4.71 5.82
C SER A 26 12.83 -3.94 4.64
N LEU A 27 13.97 -3.30 4.91
CA LEU A 27 14.96 -2.89 3.92
C LEU A 27 16.16 -3.83 4.04
N VAL A 28 16.18 -4.87 3.22
CA VAL A 28 17.34 -5.74 3.04
C VAL A 28 17.75 -5.66 1.59
N GLU A 29 19.04 -5.46 1.33
CA GLU A 29 19.61 -5.31 -0.03
C GLU A 29 19.56 -6.60 -0.88
N ASN A 30 18.88 -7.64 -0.39
CA ASN A 30 18.69 -8.93 -1.05
C ASN A 30 17.25 -9.07 -1.56
N TYR A 31 17.01 -10.08 -2.40
CA TYR A 31 15.67 -10.37 -2.93
C TYR A 31 14.65 -10.76 -1.84
N SER A 32 15.07 -11.55 -0.85
CA SER A 32 14.20 -12.01 0.23
C SER A 32 14.10 -10.97 1.33
N ASN A 33 13.08 -10.11 1.22
CA ASN A 33 12.67 -9.19 2.27
C ASN A 33 11.58 -9.84 3.13
N ARG A 34 11.19 -9.17 4.21
CA ARG A 34 10.21 -9.69 5.17
C ARG A 34 9.20 -8.62 5.51
N VAL A 35 7.96 -9.06 5.70
CA VAL A 35 6.89 -8.28 6.33
C VAL A 35 6.47 -9.01 7.59
N GLU A 36 6.36 -8.26 8.68
CA GLU A 36 5.90 -8.76 9.98
C GLU A 36 4.75 -7.88 10.47
N ILE A 37 3.74 -8.51 11.08
CA ILE A 37 2.71 -7.80 11.82
C ILE A 37 2.99 -7.99 13.31
N VAL A 38 3.21 -6.87 14.00
CA VAL A 38 3.37 -6.82 15.45
C VAL A 38 2.09 -6.29 16.07
N GLN A 39 1.68 -6.87 17.20
CA GLN A 39 0.45 -6.48 17.88
C GLN A 39 0.55 -6.65 19.39
N LEU A 40 -0.34 -5.98 20.12
CA LEU A 40 -0.46 -6.14 21.57
C LEU A 40 -0.95 -7.56 21.89
N ASP A 41 -0.22 -8.25 22.75
CA ASP A 41 -0.66 -9.46 23.42
C ASP A 41 -1.40 -9.08 24.71
N ASP A 42 -2.73 -9.18 24.70
CA ASP A 42 -3.58 -8.81 25.84
C ASP A 42 -3.29 -9.65 27.11
N SER A 43 -2.64 -10.82 26.98
CA SER A 43 -2.35 -11.68 28.13
C SER A 43 -1.22 -11.14 29.03
N ASN A 44 -0.27 -10.43 28.45
CA ASN A 44 0.91 -9.89 29.16
C ASN A 44 1.13 -8.39 28.94
N GLY A 45 0.36 -7.75 28.05
CA GLY A 45 0.44 -6.33 27.77
C GLY A 45 1.64 -5.91 26.91
N GLU A 46 2.37 -6.85 26.31
CA GLU A 46 3.52 -6.56 25.47
C GLU A 46 3.18 -6.54 23.97
N ILE A 47 3.87 -5.68 23.21
CA ILE A 47 3.82 -5.73 21.75
C ILE A 47 4.85 -6.74 21.26
N ARG A 48 4.41 -7.77 20.54
CA ARG A 48 5.23 -8.87 20.05
C ARG A 48 4.97 -9.15 18.58
N SER A 49 5.95 -9.74 17.90
CA SER A 49 5.73 -10.37 16.59
C SER A 49 5.18 -11.78 16.79
N ASP A 50 4.27 -12.17 15.91
CA ASP A 50 3.81 -13.55 15.77
C ASP A 50 4.48 -14.14 14.51
N PRO A 51 5.26 -15.23 14.62
CA PRO A 51 5.83 -15.91 13.45
C PRO A 51 4.79 -16.31 12.40
N ASN A 52 3.55 -16.55 12.80
CA ASN A 52 2.43 -16.87 11.90
C ASN A 52 1.89 -15.64 11.18
N LEU A 53 2.19 -14.43 11.67
CA LEU A 53 1.88 -13.14 11.04
C LEU A 53 3.10 -12.52 10.32
N SER A 54 3.99 -13.38 9.85
CA SER A 54 5.21 -13.01 9.14
C SER A 54 5.27 -13.71 7.80
N PHE A 55 5.80 -13.03 6.79
CA PHE A 55 5.98 -13.60 5.45
C PHE A 55 7.19 -13.01 4.71
N GLU A 56 7.77 -13.80 3.82
CA GLU A 56 8.77 -13.33 2.86
C GLU A 56 8.12 -12.48 1.77
N HIS A 57 8.85 -11.48 1.30
CA HIS A 57 8.43 -10.54 0.28
C HIS A 57 9.55 -10.35 -0.77
N PRO A 58 9.24 -10.45 -2.07
CA PRO A 58 10.17 -10.08 -3.13
C PRO A 58 10.50 -8.59 -3.07
N TYR A 59 11.78 -8.25 -2.90
CA TYR A 59 12.27 -6.88 -2.78
C TYR A 59 11.72 -6.09 -1.58
N PRO A 60 12.38 -5.00 -1.16
CA PRO A 60 11.87 -4.12 -0.11
C PRO A 60 10.50 -3.53 -0.50
N PRO A 61 9.45 -3.70 0.32
CA PRO A 61 8.14 -3.12 0.03
C PRO A 61 8.17 -1.59 0.10
N THR A 62 7.90 -0.89 -1.00
CA THR A 62 7.86 0.58 -1.04
C THR A 62 6.76 1.16 -0.17
N LYS A 63 5.65 0.43 0.00
CA LYS A 63 4.63 0.65 1.03
C LYS A 63 4.04 -0.67 1.51
N ALA A 64 3.49 -0.64 2.72
CA ALA A 64 2.67 -1.70 3.31
C ALA A 64 1.52 -1.02 4.06
N ILE A 65 0.25 -1.23 3.65
CA ILE A 65 -0.91 -0.51 4.21
C ILE A 65 -2.08 -1.47 4.41
N PHE A 66 -2.63 -1.49 5.62
CA PHE A 66 -3.85 -2.23 5.92
C PHE A 66 -5.05 -1.62 5.17
N ILE A 67 -6.03 -2.45 4.85
CA ILE A 67 -7.32 -1.96 4.37
C ILE A 67 -7.92 -0.94 5.37
N PRO A 68 -8.43 0.22 4.90
CA PRO A 68 -8.99 1.25 5.77
C PRO A 68 -10.42 0.90 6.22
N ASP A 69 -10.58 -0.20 6.96
CA ASP A 69 -11.87 -0.70 7.44
C ASP A 69 -11.94 -0.70 8.97
N LYS A 70 -12.31 0.44 9.55
CA LYS A 70 -12.36 0.64 11.01
C LYS A 70 -13.39 -0.25 11.71
N GLU A 71 -14.53 -0.47 11.07
CA GLU A 71 -15.68 -1.21 11.64
C GLU A 71 -15.63 -2.72 11.33
N CYS A 72 -14.52 -3.20 10.75
CA CYS A 72 -14.24 -4.62 10.57
C CYS A 72 -15.30 -5.37 9.73
N GLN A 73 -15.87 -4.69 8.74
CA GLN A 73 -16.92 -5.22 7.84
C GLN A 73 -16.36 -5.97 6.64
N LYS A 74 -15.06 -5.86 6.37
CA LYS A 74 -14.35 -6.49 5.25
C LYS A 74 -13.35 -7.52 5.77
N PRO A 75 -12.93 -8.45 4.89
CA PRO A 75 -11.79 -9.30 5.17
C PRO A 75 -10.59 -8.46 5.63
N ASP A 76 -9.82 -9.00 6.55
CA ASP A 76 -8.63 -8.34 7.05
C ASP A 76 -7.52 -8.44 6.00
N LEU A 77 -7.23 -7.32 5.34
CA LEU A 77 -6.31 -7.27 4.22
C LEU A 77 -5.13 -6.33 4.52
N LEU A 78 -3.96 -6.72 4.05
CA LEU A 78 -2.76 -5.91 3.97
C LEU A 78 -2.34 -5.84 2.51
N ALA A 79 -2.10 -4.64 1.97
CA ALA A 79 -1.52 -4.47 0.66
C ALA A 79 -0.04 -4.09 0.78
N THR A 80 0.78 -4.56 -0.17
CA THR A 80 2.20 -4.19 -0.28
C THR A 80 2.56 -3.88 -1.74
N SER A 81 3.52 -2.98 -1.94
CA SER A 81 4.02 -2.61 -3.27
C SER A 81 5.52 -2.85 -3.42
N SER A 82 5.93 -3.32 -4.59
CA SER A 82 7.33 -3.44 -5.04
C SER A 82 7.35 -3.46 -6.57
N ASP A 83 7.89 -4.51 -7.20
CA ASP A 83 7.62 -4.87 -8.60
C ASP A 83 6.13 -4.94 -8.96
N PHE A 84 5.28 -5.44 -8.04
CA PHE A 84 3.84 -5.55 -8.22
C PHE A 84 3.08 -5.16 -6.96
N LEU A 85 1.78 -4.91 -7.12
CA LEU A 85 0.86 -4.76 -6.00
C LEU A 85 0.44 -6.16 -5.53
N ARG A 86 0.65 -6.45 -4.25
CA ARG A 86 0.24 -7.71 -3.61
C ARG A 86 -0.80 -7.41 -2.55
N VAL A 87 -1.81 -8.27 -2.46
CA VAL A 87 -2.83 -8.23 -1.42
C VAL A 87 -2.73 -9.52 -0.62
N TRP A 88 -2.63 -9.37 0.69
CA TRP A 88 -2.48 -10.44 1.67
C TRP A 88 -3.72 -10.49 2.54
N ARG A 89 -4.26 -11.69 2.75
CA ARG A 89 -5.34 -11.94 3.70
C ARG A 89 -4.76 -12.38 5.03
N ILE A 90 -5.28 -11.83 6.12
CA ILE A 90 -4.87 -12.17 7.48
C ILE A 90 -6.03 -12.90 8.16
N SER A 91 -5.79 -14.13 8.59
CA SER A 91 -6.78 -14.94 9.31
C SER A 91 -6.76 -14.63 10.80
N SER A 92 -7.92 -14.65 11.44
CA SER A 92 -8.00 -14.61 12.90
C SER A 92 -7.54 -15.95 13.50
N SER A 93 -7.14 -15.95 14.78
CA SER A 93 -6.79 -17.18 15.49
C SER A 93 -7.99 -18.11 15.68
N ASP A 94 -9.19 -17.54 15.66
CA ASP A 94 -10.43 -18.21 16.04
C ASP A 94 -11.12 -18.86 14.82
N GLU A 95 -10.69 -18.51 13.60
CA GLU A 95 -11.17 -19.09 12.34
C GLU A 95 -10.49 -20.42 11.98
N ASP A 96 -9.39 -20.79 12.66
CA ASP A 96 -8.60 -22.01 12.37
C ASP A 96 -9.25 -23.31 12.91
N ASP A 97 -10.30 -23.22 13.75
CA ASP A 97 -10.90 -24.40 14.42
C ASP A 97 -12.05 -25.06 13.64
N ASP A 98 -12.57 -24.44 12.57
CA ASP A 98 -13.81 -24.90 11.88
C ASP A 98 -13.56 -25.65 10.55
N ASP A 99 -12.30 -25.88 10.16
CA ASP A 99 -12.01 -26.71 8.97
C ASP A 99 -12.14 -28.21 9.29
N HIS A 100 -13.36 -28.72 9.17
CA HIS A 100 -13.72 -30.15 9.23
C HIS A 100 -13.00 -31.04 8.20
N ASN A 101 -12.10 -30.50 7.37
CA ASN A 101 -11.36 -31.24 6.36
C ASN A 101 -9.88 -31.52 6.70
N HIS A 102 -9.41 -31.19 7.90
CA HIS A 102 -8.05 -31.53 8.31
C HIS A 102 -7.90 -33.04 8.60
N HIS A 103 -7.18 -33.74 7.71
CA HIS A 103 -6.71 -35.11 7.95
C HIS A 103 -5.76 -35.11 9.17
N PRO A 104 -5.91 -36.02 10.16
CA PRO A 104 -5.27 -35.90 11.49
C PRO A 104 -3.73 -36.10 11.54
N HIS A 105 -3.03 -36.13 10.41
CA HIS A 105 -1.66 -36.65 10.34
C HIS A 105 -0.60 -35.70 9.77
N HIS A 106 -0.92 -34.43 9.48
CA HIS A 106 0.09 -33.44 9.16
C HIS A 106 -0.11 -32.14 9.93
N PRO A 107 0.76 -31.82 10.92
CA PRO A 107 0.79 -30.50 11.51
C PRO A 107 1.44 -29.55 10.49
N HIS A 108 0.64 -28.88 9.67
CA HIS A 108 1.14 -27.75 8.91
C HIS A 108 1.27 -26.55 9.86
N PRO A 109 2.38 -25.80 9.82
CA PRO A 109 2.48 -24.56 10.57
C PRO A 109 1.35 -23.65 10.09
N HIS A 110 0.45 -23.27 10.99
CA HIS A 110 -0.70 -22.40 10.70
C HIS A 110 -0.21 -21.00 10.32
N ARG A 111 0.10 -20.80 9.05
CA ARG A 111 0.47 -19.49 8.52
C ARG A 111 -0.81 -18.67 8.42
N ARG A 112 -0.90 -17.61 9.23
CA ARG A 112 -2.10 -16.77 9.31
C ARG A 112 -2.15 -15.66 8.27
N VAL A 113 -1.16 -15.62 7.37
CA VAL A 113 -1.08 -14.63 6.30
C VAL A 113 -0.86 -15.33 4.97
N GLU A 114 -1.80 -15.15 4.07
CA GLU A 114 -1.82 -15.78 2.75
C GLU A 114 -1.86 -14.73 1.65
N MET A 115 -1.14 -14.98 0.55
CA MET A 115 -1.24 -14.12 -0.64
C MET A 115 -2.62 -14.34 -1.29
N LYS A 116 -3.48 -13.33 -1.24
CA LYS A 116 -4.78 -13.33 -1.92
C LYS A 116 -4.61 -13.04 -3.40
N SER A 117 -3.86 -11.99 -3.74
CA SER A 117 -3.77 -11.50 -5.12
C SER A 117 -2.39 -10.94 -5.43
N LEU A 118 -1.88 -11.25 -6.63
CA LEU A 118 -0.75 -10.59 -7.26
C LEU A 118 -1.27 -9.81 -8.47
N LEU A 119 -1.34 -8.48 -8.34
CA LEU A 119 -1.95 -7.61 -9.32
C LEU A 119 -0.90 -7.12 -10.32
N ASN A 120 -0.96 -7.65 -11.53
CA ASN A 120 -0.09 -7.35 -12.64
C ASN A 120 -0.91 -6.94 -13.88
N ASN A 121 -0.60 -5.77 -14.44
CA ASN A 121 -1.30 -5.17 -15.58
C ASN A 121 -0.78 -5.74 -16.91
N ASN A 122 0.42 -6.34 -16.94
CA ASN A 122 1.01 -6.87 -18.15
C ASN A 122 1.25 -8.37 -18.04
N ARG A 123 0.24 -9.17 -18.40
CA ARG A 123 0.35 -10.64 -18.44
C ARG A 123 1.31 -11.16 -19.52
N ASN A 124 1.70 -10.32 -20.48
CA ASN A 124 2.49 -10.70 -21.66
C ASN A 124 3.91 -10.12 -21.68
N SER A 125 4.26 -9.25 -20.72
CA SER A 125 5.63 -8.73 -20.55
C SER A 125 6.14 -9.16 -19.20
N GLU A 126 7.34 -9.74 -19.17
CA GLU A 126 8.07 -10.01 -17.93
C GLU A 126 8.54 -8.72 -17.23
N TYR A 127 8.32 -7.55 -17.85
CA TYR A 127 8.77 -6.26 -17.34
C TYR A 127 7.61 -5.25 -17.21
N CYS A 128 7.38 -4.79 -15.98
CA CYS A 128 6.58 -3.62 -15.61
C CYS A 128 7.48 -2.73 -14.74
N GLY A 129 7.34 -1.39 -14.86
CA GLY A 129 8.08 -0.48 -14.01
C GLY A 129 7.73 -0.74 -12.53
N PRO A 130 8.72 -0.78 -11.61
CA PRO A 130 8.45 -0.98 -10.19
C PRO A 130 7.52 0.11 -9.65
N LEU A 131 6.62 -0.30 -8.76
CA LEU A 131 5.71 0.59 -8.07
C LEU A 131 6.46 1.40 -7.02
N THR A 132 6.38 2.71 -7.17
CA THR A 132 6.98 3.68 -6.24
C THR A 132 6.12 3.86 -4.99
N SER A 133 4.80 3.69 -5.13
CA SER A 133 3.83 3.91 -4.06
C SER A 133 2.45 3.33 -4.40
N PHE A 134 1.58 3.31 -3.39
CA PHE A 134 0.14 3.13 -3.55
C PHE A 134 -0.63 3.81 -2.42
N ASP A 135 -1.95 3.93 -2.59
CA ASP A 135 -2.87 4.33 -1.53
C ASP A 135 -4.22 3.63 -1.70
N TRP A 136 -4.87 3.33 -0.56
CA TRP A 136 -6.24 2.81 -0.54
C TRP A 136 -7.23 3.97 -0.68
N ASN A 137 -8.31 3.76 -1.43
CA ASN A 137 -9.42 4.69 -1.41
C ASN A 137 -10.26 4.45 -0.15
N GLU A 138 -10.14 5.32 0.86
CA GLU A 138 -10.90 5.18 2.11
C GLU A 138 -12.42 5.24 1.90
N ALA A 139 -12.88 5.97 0.88
CA ALA A 139 -14.30 6.08 0.57
C ALA A 139 -14.85 4.88 -0.22
N ASP A 140 -13.98 4.15 -0.92
CA ASP A 140 -14.28 2.87 -1.57
C ASP A 140 -13.09 1.90 -1.41
N PRO A 141 -12.99 1.18 -0.27
CA PRO A 141 -11.85 0.32 0.05
C PRO A 141 -11.71 -0.91 -0.87
N LYS A 142 -12.50 -1.02 -1.93
CA LYS A 142 -12.30 -1.99 -3.01
C LYS A 142 -11.28 -1.49 -4.03
N LYS A 143 -10.88 -0.22 -3.96
CA LYS A 143 -9.96 0.41 -4.89
C LYS A 143 -8.62 0.74 -4.26
N ILE A 144 -7.56 0.40 -4.99
CA ILE A 144 -6.20 0.87 -4.73
C ILE A 144 -5.70 1.63 -5.95
N GLY A 145 -5.04 2.76 -5.73
CA GLY A 145 -4.27 3.44 -6.77
C GLY A 145 -2.78 3.20 -6.54
N THR A 146 -2.04 2.84 -7.59
CA THR A 146 -0.58 2.64 -7.57
C THR A 146 0.11 3.64 -8.48
N SER A 147 1.29 4.11 -8.11
CA SER A 147 2.17 4.92 -8.96
C SER A 147 3.43 4.14 -9.37
N SER A 148 3.97 4.45 -10.53
CA SER A 148 5.13 3.75 -11.10
C SER A 148 6.13 4.72 -11.71
N ILE A 149 7.39 4.26 -11.81
CA ILE A 149 8.41 4.98 -12.57
C ILE A 149 8.12 4.98 -14.09
N ASP A 150 7.21 4.14 -14.57
CA ASP A 150 6.79 4.12 -15.99
C ASP A 150 5.87 5.28 -16.38
N THR A 151 5.79 6.33 -15.55
CA THR A 151 4.97 7.55 -15.71
C THR A 151 3.46 7.35 -15.49
N THR A 152 3.01 6.14 -15.14
CA THR A 152 1.58 5.84 -14.99
C THR A 152 1.11 5.76 -13.54
N CYS A 153 -0.18 6.05 -13.37
CA CYS A 153 -0.97 5.63 -12.21
C CYS A 153 -1.97 4.56 -12.65
N THR A 154 -2.06 3.46 -11.90
CA THR A 154 -3.01 2.37 -12.17
C THR A 154 -4.00 2.23 -11.01
N ILE A 155 -5.28 2.17 -11.33
CA ILE A 155 -6.36 1.94 -10.38
C ILE A 155 -6.82 0.49 -10.50
N TRP A 156 -6.87 -0.18 -9.37
CA TRP A 156 -7.19 -1.60 -9.25
C TRP A 156 -8.53 -1.79 -8.56
N ASP A 157 -9.31 -2.74 -9.04
CA ASP A 157 -10.43 -3.32 -8.31
C ASP A 157 -9.94 -4.60 -7.61
N ILE A 158 -9.91 -4.57 -6.27
CA ILE A 158 -9.33 -5.62 -5.43
C ILE A 158 -10.28 -6.82 -5.27
N ASP A 159 -11.58 -6.62 -5.43
CA ASP A 159 -12.57 -7.69 -5.39
C ASP A 159 -12.54 -8.48 -6.70
N ARG A 160 -12.44 -7.78 -7.84
CA ARG A 160 -12.37 -8.39 -9.18
C ARG A 160 -10.97 -8.84 -9.56
N GLU A 161 -9.96 -8.34 -8.86
CA GLU A 161 -8.54 -8.60 -9.13
C GLU A 161 -8.12 -8.16 -10.54
N THR A 162 -8.64 -7.01 -10.97
CA THR A 162 -8.45 -6.47 -12.31
C THR A 162 -8.06 -5.00 -12.28
N VAL A 163 -7.41 -4.55 -13.35
CA VAL A 163 -7.24 -3.11 -13.62
C VAL A 163 -8.60 -2.50 -13.94
N ASP A 164 -8.97 -1.45 -13.21
CA ASP A 164 -10.14 -0.62 -13.50
C ASP A 164 -9.78 0.47 -14.52
N THR A 165 -8.64 1.13 -14.33
CA THR A 165 -8.09 2.09 -15.31
C THR A 165 -6.60 2.31 -15.11
N GLN A 166 -5.91 2.68 -16.18
CA GLN A 166 -4.52 3.13 -16.15
C GLN A 166 -4.44 4.48 -16.84
N LEU A 167 -3.71 5.41 -16.23
CA LEU A 167 -3.60 6.79 -16.66
C LEU A 167 -2.11 7.12 -16.83
N ILE A 168 -1.75 7.72 -17.96
CA ILE A 168 -0.45 8.39 -18.11
C ILE A 168 -0.56 9.65 -17.24
N ALA A 169 0.08 9.61 -16.08
CA ALA A 169 -0.14 10.61 -15.06
C ALA A 169 0.76 11.83 -15.29
N HIS A 170 2.02 11.58 -15.63
CA HIS A 170 3.08 12.57 -15.71
C HIS A 170 3.98 12.35 -16.93
N ASP A 171 4.86 13.31 -17.19
CA ASP A 171 5.84 13.22 -18.28
C ASP A 171 7.18 12.60 -17.83
N LYS A 172 7.32 12.35 -16.51
CA LYS A 172 8.43 11.66 -15.87
C LYS A 172 7.93 10.69 -14.79
N GLU A 173 8.82 10.03 -14.08
CA GLU A 173 8.53 9.04 -13.03
C GLU A 173 7.53 9.60 -12.00
N VAL A 174 6.53 8.80 -11.62
CA VAL A 174 5.58 9.15 -10.56
C VAL A 174 6.10 8.59 -9.24
N TYR A 175 6.26 9.42 -8.22
CA TYR A 175 6.85 9.01 -6.95
C TYR A 175 5.84 8.71 -5.84
N ASP A 176 4.67 9.34 -5.86
CA ASP A 176 3.64 9.08 -4.86
C ASP A 176 2.24 9.32 -5.43
N ILE A 177 1.26 8.69 -4.79
CA ILE A 177 -0.17 8.80 -5.08
C ILE A 177 -0.92 8.87 -3.75
N ALA A 178 -1.96 9.71 -3.69
CA ALA A 178 -2.84 9.80 -2.54
C ALA A 178 -4.30 10.02 -2.96
N TRP A 179 -5.23 9.28 -2.36
CA TRP A 179 -6.65 9.51 -2.55
C TRP A 179 -7.12 10.73 -1.74
N GLY A 180 -7.91 11.60 -2.37
CA GLY A 180 -8.53 12.77 -1.74
C GLY A 180 -10.03 12.62 -1.49
N GLY A 181 -10.67 11.60 -2.07
CA GLY A 181 -12.09 11.34 -1.92
C GLY A 181 -12.61 10.29 -2.88
N VAL A 182 -13.93 10.22 -3.03
CA VAL A 182 -14.58 9.26 -3.92
C VAL A 182 -14.15 9.52 -5.36
N GLY A 183 -13.33 8.63 -5.92
CA GLY A 183 -12.90 8.71 -7.31
C GLY A 183 -11.93 9.84 -7.62
N VAL A 184 -11.36 10.51 -6.60
CA VAL A 184 -10.40 11.60 -6.79
C VAL A 184 -9.09 11.26 -6.11
N PHE A 185 -8.00 11.35 -6.85
CA PHE A 185 -6.65 11.15 -6.33
C PHE A 185 -5.68 12.18 -6.92
N ALA A 186 -4.52 12.30 -6.30
CA ALA A 186 -3.44 13.15 -6.77
C ALA A 186 -2.15 12.35 -6.83
N SER A 187 -1.23 12.81 -7.67
CA SER A 187 0.11 12.25 -7.80
C SER A 187 1.17 13.33 -7.88
N VAL A 188 2.39 12.94 -7.53
CA VAL A 188 3.61 13.77 -7.58
C VAL A 188 4.69 13.07 -8.38
N SER A 189 5.54 13.84 -9.06
CA SER A 189 6.49 13.31 -10.03
C SER A 189 7.85 14.00 -10.00
N ALA A 190 8.82 13.33 -10.62
CA ALA A 190 10.10 13.90 -11.04
C ALA A 190 9.96 15.11 -11.98
N ASP A 191 8.80 15.31 -12.62
CA ASP A 191 8.53 16.51 -13.42
C ASP A 191 8.30 17.77 -12.56
N GLY A 192 8.22 17.63 -11.23
CA GLY A 192 8.06 18.75 -10.31
C GLY A 192 6.62 19.26 -10.17
N SER A 193 5.63 18.50 -10.65
CA SER A 193 4.22 18.86 -10.59
C SER A 193 3.41 17.99 -9.62
N VAL A 194 2.32 18.57 -9.11
CA VAL A 194 1.22 17.86 -8.48
C VAL A 194 0.04 17.87 -9.43
N ARG A 195 -0.47 16.69 -9.80
CA ARG A 195 -1.65 16.54 -10.67
C ARG A 195 -2.79 15.87 -9.91
N VAL A 196 -3.99 16.39 -10.09
CA VAL A 196 -5.24 15.84 -9.55
C VAL A 196 -6.05 15.20 -10.67
N PHE A 197 -6.58 14.01 -10.40
CA PHE A 197 -7.34 13.20 -11.33
C PHE A 197 -8.73 12.92 -10.76
N ASP A 198 -9.73 13.02 -11.63
CA ASP A 198 -11.11 12.62 -11.33
C ASP A 198 -11.46 11.42 -12.20
N LEU A 199 -11.79 10.28 -11.61
CA LEU A 199 -12.10 9.05 -12.34
C LEU A 199 -13.38 9.13 -13.18
N ARG A 200 -14.18 10.19 -13.04
CA ARG A 200 -15.32 10.50 -13.91
C ARG A 200 -14.88 11.15 -15.23
N ASP A 201 -13.73 11.82 -15.24
CA ASP A 201 -13.10 12.42 -16.41
C ASP A 201 -11.69 11.86 -16.57
N LYS A 202 -11.61 10.68 -17.21
CA LYS A 202 -10.35 9.96 -17.39
C LYS A 202 -9.45 10.57 -18.47
N GLU A 203 -9.95 11.55 -19.21
CA GLU A 203 -9.21 12.19 -20.31
C GLU A 203 -8.38 13.38 -19.83
N HIS A 204 -8.72 13.97 -18.69
CA HIS A 204 -8.09 15.18 -18.19
C HIS A 204 -7.58 15.02 -16.76
N SER A 205 -6.47 15.69 -16.47
CA SER A 205 -5.97 15.94 -15.12
C SER A 205 -5.81 17.45 -14.93
N THR A 206 -5.81 17.89 -13.66
CA THR A 206 -5.55 19.28 -13.31
C THR A 206 -4.20 19.39 -12.64
N ILE A 207 -3.29 20.19 -13.21
CA ILE A 207 -2.05 20.58 -12.53
C ILE A 207 -2.41 21.63 -11.48
N ILE A 208 -2.24 21.30 -10.20
CA ILE A 208 -2.54 22.22 -9.08
C ILE A 208 -1.28 22.90 -8.52
N TYR A 209 -0.12 22.36 -8.84
CA TYR A 209 1.19 22.91 -8.50
C TYR A 209 2.21 22.44 -9.53
N GLU A 210 3.13 23.32 -9.90
CA GLU A 210 4.31 23.02 -10.70
C GLU A 210 5.47 23.87 -10.20
N SER A 211 6.63 23.26 -10.01
CA SER A 211 7.83 24.00 -9.61
C SER A 211 8.21 25.02 -10.70
N SER A 212 8.49 26.25 -10.27
CA SER A 212 9.06 27.28 -11.16
C SER A 212 10.53 27.02 -11.51
N GLU A 213 11.20 26.20 -10.71
CA GLU A 213 12.60 25.79 -10.93
C GLU A 213 12.63 24.47 -11.69
N PRO A 214 13.41 24.37 -12.79
CA PRO A 214 13.62 23.12 -13.49
C PRO A 214 14.16 22.03 -12.57
N ASP A 215 13.85 20.77 -12.89
CA ASP A 215 14.38 19.59 -12.20
C ASP A 215 14.26 19.66 -10.67
N THR A 216 13.05 19.97 -10.20
CA THR A 216 12.69 19.97 -8.77
C THR A 216 11.71 18.83 -8.45
N PRO A 217 12.16 17.57 -8.35
CA PRO A 217 11.28 16.44 -8.10
C PRO A 217 10.48 16.56 -6.80
N LEU A 218 9.20 16.18 -6.86
CA LEU A 218 8.33 16.05 -5.70
C LEU A 218 8.20 14.57 -5.31
N VAL A 219 8.52 14.22 -4.07
CA VAL A 219 8.78 12.82 -3.70
C VAL A 219 7.75 12.16 -2.79
N ARG A 220 6.96 12.92 -2.03
CA ARG A 220 5.92 12.37 -1.15
C ARG A 220 4.68 13.24 -1.18
N LEU A 221 3.53 12.60 -1.03
CA LEU A 221 2.23 13.24 -1.08
C LEU A 221 1.39 12.82 0.12
N GLY A 222 0.99 13.79 0.94
CA GLY A 222 0.02 13.61 2.00
C GLY A 222 -1.26 14.37 1.68
N TRP A 223 -2.36 13.66 1.44
CA TRP A 223 -3.69 14.29 1.35
C TRP A 223 -4.40 14.15 2.69
N ASN A 224 -4.86 15.26 3.27
CA ASN A 224 -5.64 15.25 4.49
C ASN A 224 -7.00 14.56 4.26
N LYS A 225 -7.20 13.42 4.95
CA LYS A 225 -8.40 12.59 4.83
C LYS A 225 -9.63 13.14 5.57
N GLN A 226 -9.43 14.08 6.51
CA GLN A 226 -10.53 14.73 7.26
C GLN A 226 -10.98 16.02 6.59
N ASP A 227 -10.04 16.79 6.05
CA ASP A 227 -10.32 18.00 5.31
C ASP A 227 -9.59 17.96 3.95
N PRO A 228 -10.28 17.53 2.88
CA PRO A 228 -9.65 17.28 1.58
C PRO A 228 -9.20 18.56 0.86
N ARG A 229 -9.39 19.75 1.45
CA ARG A 229 -8.83 21.00 0.93
C ARG A 229 -7.33 21.14 1.21
N TYR A 230 -6.77 20.32 2.11
CA TYR A 230 -5.37 20.37 2.48
C TYR A 230 -4.60 19.17 1.92
N MET A 231 -3.47 19.47 1.33
CA MET A 231 -2.52 18.52 0.79
C MET A 231 -1.12 19.03 1.12
N ALA A 232 -0.15 18.13 1.27
CA ALA A 232 1.25 18.47 1.48
C ALA A 232 2.14 17.63 0.57
N THR A 233 3.18 18.26 0.03
CA THR A 233 4.22 17.58 -0.74
C THR A 233 5.59 18.14 -0.40
N ILE A 234 6.63 17.31 -0.52
CA ILE A 234 8.02 17.67 -0.24
C ILE A 234 8.88 17.52 -1.50
N ILE A 235 9.87 18.41 -1.60
CA ILE A 235 10.88 18.38 -2.66
C ILE A 235 11.98 17.37 -2.31
N MET A 236 12.52 16.70 -3.31
CA MET A 236 13.71 15.84 -3.17
C MET A 236 14.87 16.59 -2.53
N ASP A 237 15.61 15.93 -1.64
CA ASP A 237 16.77 16.49 -0.92
C ASP A 237 16.48 17.77 -0.13
N SER A 238 15.21 18.00 0.23
CA SER A 238 14.77 19.19 0.96
C SER A 238 13.77 18.82 2.06
N ALA A 239 13.80 19.59 3.14
CA ALA A 239 12.77 19.53 4.19
C ALA A 239 11.57 20.46 3.91
N LYS A 240 11.56 21.16 2.77
CA LYS A 240 10.53 22.14 2.42
C LYS A 240 9.25 21.46 1.95
N VAL A 241 8.12 21.85 2.56
CA VAL A 241 6.76 21.54 2.10
C VAL A 241 6.29 22.64 1.15
N VAL A 242 5.73 22.29 -0.01
CA VAL A 242 5.43 23.27 -1.09
C VAL A 242 3.97 23.32 -1.57
N VAL A 243 3.08 22.53 -0.97
CA VAL A 243 1.61 22.60 -1.13
C VAL A 243 0.96 22.47 0.25
#